data_AF-A0A6P0WUA7-F1
#
_entry.id   AF-A0A6P0WUA7-F1
#
_cell.length_a   1.000
_cell.length_b   1.000
_cell.length_c   1.000
_cell.angle_alpha   90.00
_cell.angle_beta   90.00
_cell.angle_gamma   90.00
#
_symmetry.space_group_name_H-M   'P 1'
#
loop_
_entity.id
_entity.type
_entity.pdbx_description
1 polymer ?
#
loop_
_entity_poly.entity_id
_entity_poly.type
_entity_poly.pdbx_seq_one_letter_code
_entity_poly.pdbx_strand_id
1 'polypeptide(L)'
;KVIITEESYTSVASFLDGDFIPVYGSNEASCVKFSGRRVKRGLYCSKIGIKFNADINGSYNIIRKVVPDAFGNGIEGVVVHPVKITLAN
;
A
#
# COMPACT_ATOMS: atom_id res chain seq x y z
N LYS A 1 -7.03 11.01 17.45
CA LYS A 1 -6.90 12.25 16.64
C LYS A 1 -7.10 11.87 15.19
N VAL A 2 -8.03 12.51 14.47
CA VAL A 2 -8.23 12.28 13.02
C VAL A 2 -7.40 13.32 12.27
N ILE A 3 -6.68 12.88 11.22
CA ILE A 3 -5.89 13.76 10.35
C ILE A 3 -6.50 13.67 8.95
N ILE A 4 -6.91 14.80 8.41
CA ILE A 4 -7.45 14.90 7.04
C ILE A 4 -6.27 15.17 6.10
N THR A 5 -6.22 14.47 4.97
CA THR A 5 -5.21 14.61 3.92
C THR A 5 -5.92 14.53 2.56
N GLU A 6 -5.29 15.07 1.53
CA GLU A 6 -5.73 15.02 0.15
C GLU A 6 -5.88 13.57 -0.38
N GLU A 7 -6.55 13.40 -1.53
CA GLU A 7 -6.67 12.09 -2.17
C GLU A 7 -5.37 11.71 -2.89
N SER A 8 -5.01 10.43 -2.90
CA SER A 8 -3.82 9.93 -3.60
C SER A 8 -4.02 8.47 -4.03
N TYR A 9 -3.23 7.99 -4.98
CA TYR A 9 -3.38 6.67 -5.60
C TYR A 9 -2.97 5.47 -4.71
N THR A 10 -3.24 5.53 -3.41
CA THR A 10 -2.87 4.55 -2.38
C THR A 10 -3.43 3.14 -2.64
N SER A 11 -4.56 3.03 -3.36
CA SER A 11 -5.17 1.76 -3.70
C SER A 11 -4.57 1.06 -4.94
N VAL A 12 -3.81 1.80 -5.77
CA VAL A 12 -3.26 1.32 -7.05
C VAL A 12 -1.74 1.19 -6.99
N ALA A 13 -1.04 2.16 -6.38
CA ALA A 13 0.41 2.09 -6.19
C ALA A 13 0.82 0.80 -5.46
N SER A 14 1.90 0.17 -5.90
CA SER A 14 2.39 -1.05 -5.27
C SER A 14 3.24 -0.72 -4.05
N PHE A 15 2.78 -1.17 -2.87
CA PHE A 15 3.56 -1.05 -1.65
C PHE A 15 4.88 -1.83 -1.74
N LEU A 16 4.80 -3.11 -2.15
CA LEU A 16 5.95 -4.00 -2.17
C LEU A 16 7.03 -3.59 -3.19
N ASP A 17 6.63 -2.93 -4.27
CA ASP A 17 7.57 -2.44 -5.28
C ASP A 17 8.04 -1.00 -5.01
N GLY A 18 7.54 -0.36 -3.94
CA GLY A 18 7.93 0.98 -3.55
C GLY A 18 7.45 2.08 -4.51
N ASP A 19 6.33 1.87 -5.21
CA ASP A 19 5.81 2.84 -6.17
C ASP A 19 5.66 4.24 -5.53
N PHE A 20 5.95 5.26 -6.33
CA PHE A 20 5.64 6.65 -5.98
C PHE A 20 4.11 6.84 -5.87
N ILE A 21 3.67 7.58 -4.86
CA ILE A 21 2.25 7.84 -4.58
C ILE A 21 1.97 9.33 -4.85
N PRO A 22 1.57 9.72 -6.08
CA PRO A 22 1.24 11.10 -6.37
C PRO A 22 -0.09 11.50 -5.72
N VAL A 23 -0.22 12.81 -5.46
CA VAL A 23 -1.50 13.43 -5.12
C VAL A 23 -2.43 13.37 -6.34
N TYR A 24 -3.70 13.04 -6.14
CA TYR A 24 -4.67 12.99 -7.22
C TYR A 24 -4.81 14.37 -7.91
N GLY A 25 -4.75 14.39 -9.24
CA GLY A 25 -4.85 15.64 -10.04
C GLY A 25 -3.57 16.48 -10.10
N SER A 26 -2.47 16.03 -9.50
CA SER A 26 -1.15 16.68 -9.61
C SER A 26 -0.51 16.45 -10.99
N ASN A 27 0.48 17.27 -11.36
CA ASN A 27 1.20 17.10 -12.63
C ASN A 27 1.92 15.75 -12.69
N GLU A 28 2.46 15.30 -11.56
CA GLU A 28 3.16 14.02 -11.41
C GLU A 28 2.21 12.83 -11.59
N ALA A 29 0.93 12.99 -11.26
CA ALA A 29 -0.07 11.94 -11.47
C ALA A 29 -0.32 11.63 -12.96
N SER A 30 -0.09 12.60 -13.86
CA SER A 30 -0.39 12.43 -15.29
C SER A 30 0.54 11.44 -16.00
N CYS A 31 1.76 11.27 -15.50
CA CYS A 31 2.80 10.45 -16.12
C CYS A 31 3.16 9.20 -15.30
N VAL A 32 2.54 9.00 -14.14
CA VAL A 32 2.87 7.88 -13.25
C VAL A 32 2.43 6.54 -13.85
N LYS A 33 3.34 5.56 -13.81
CA LYS A 33 3.04 4.16 -14.14
C LYS A 33 3.27 3.32 -12.89
N PHE A 34 2.20 2.73 -12.38
CA PHE A 34 2.27 1.82 -11.23
C PHE A 34 2.77 0.44 -11.67
N SER A 35 3.64 -0.16 -10.86
CA SER A 35 4.28 -1.44 -11.17
C SER A 35 3.37 -2.64 -10.88
N GLY A 36 2.50 -2.50 -9.87
CA GLY A 36 1.53 -3.52 -9.46
C GLY A 36 0.12 -3.19 -9.92
N ARG A 37 -0.82 -4.07 -9.59
CA ARG A 37 -2.24 -3.87 -9.92
C ARG A 37 -3.18 -4.57 -8.94
N ARG A 38 -4.32 -3.92 -8.68
CA ARG A 38 -5.47 -4.58 -8.06
C ARG A 38 -6.12 -5.51 -9.10
N VAL A 39 -6.14 -6.80 -8.81
CA VAL A 39 -6.72 -7.81 -9.73
C VAL A 39 -8.23 -7.87 -9.56
N LYS A 40 -8.71 -7.90 -8.31
CA LYS A 40 -10.12 -7.89 -7.94
C LYS A 40 -10.28 -7.41 -6.49
N ARG A 41 -11.50 -7.35 -5.98
CA ARG A 41 -11.75 -7.06 -4.55
C ARG A 41 -10.99 -8.08 -3.68
N GLY A 42 -10.24 -7.58 -2.70
CA GLY A 42 -9.42 -8.39 -1.79
C GLY A 42 -8.16 -9.00 -2.40
N LEU A 43 -7.78 -8.68 -3.64
CA LEU A 43 -6.59 -9.26 -4.29
C LEU A 43 -5.79 -8.22 -5.07
N TYR A 44 -4.54 -8.04 -4.65
CA TYR A 44 -3.52 -7.23 -5.31
C TYR A 44 -2.37 -8.12 -5.79
N CYS A 45 -1.71 -7.71 -6.88
CA CYS A 45 -0.54 -8.38 -7.44
C CYS A 45 0.59 -7.35 -7.62
N SER A 46 1.76 -7.61 -7.02
CA SER A 46 2.96 -6.82 -7.26
C SER A 46 3.57 -7.08 -8.65
N LYS A 47 4.57 -6.29 -9.02
CA LYS A 47 5.33 -6.44 -10.27
C LYS A 47 5.94 -7.83 -10.43
N ILE A 48 6.44 -8.41 -9.34
CA ILE A 48 7.06 -9.74 -9.32
C ILE A 48 6.06 -10.90 -9.17
N GLY A 49 4.75 -10.62 -9.25
CA GLY A 49 3.71 -11.64 -9.21
C GLY A 49 3.27 -12.09 -7.82
N ILE A 50 3.77 -11.45 -6.74
CA ILE A 50 3.31 -11.74 -5.38
C ILE A 50 1.87 -11.26 -5.23
N LYS A 51 1.00 -12.18 -4.82
CA LYS A 51 -0.43 -11.92 -4.61
C LYS A 51 -0.73 -11.80 -3.12
N PHE A 52 -1.36 -10.71 -2.73
CA PHE A 52 -1.74 -10.45 -1.34
C PHE A 52 -3.03 -9.63 -1.28
N ASN A 53 -3.54 -9.36 -0.08
CA ASN A 53 -4.81 -8.66 0.06
C ASN A 53 -4.67 -7.19 -0.40
N ALA A 54 -5.62 -6.73 -1.21
CA ALA A 54 -5.66 -5.33 -1.67
C ALA A 54 -5.81 -4.31 -0.53
N ASP A 55 -6.49 -4.68 0.56
CA ASP A 55 -6.64 -3.81 1.72
C ASP A 55 -5.30 -3.66 2.46
N ILE A 56 -4.48 -4.72 2.51
CA ILE A 56 -3.11 -4.66 3.03
C ILE A 56 -2.26 -3.68 2.20
N ASN A 57 -2.36 -3.73 0.86
CA ASN A 57 -1.67 -2.77 -0.01
C ASN A 57 -2.08 -1.32 0.31
N GLY A 58 -3.39 -1.08 0.38
CA GLY A 58 -3.94 0.25 0.69
C GLY A 58 -3.48 0.75 2.07
N SER A 59 -3.59 -0.08 3.11
CA SER A 59 -3.17 0.28 4.47
C SER A 59 -1.70 0.67 4.55
N TYR A 60 -0.81 -0.12 3.94
CA TYR A 60 0.61 0.19 3.94
C TYR A 60 0.95 1.48 3.16
N ASN A 61 0.27 1.72 2.04
CA ASN A 61 0.45 2.96 1.29
C ASN A 61 -0.07 4.20 2.03
N ILE A 62 -1.17 4.07 2.79
CA ILE A 62 -1.64 5.15 3.68
C ILE A 62 -0.57 5.48 4.71
N ILE A 63 0.04 4.46 5.33
CA ILE A 63 1.14 4.66 6.30
C ILE A 63 2.31 5.38 5.62
N ARG A 64 2.79 4.91 4.45
CA ARG A 64 3.88 5.56 3.69
C ARG A 64 3.57 7.01 3.34
N LYS A 65 2.31 7.32 3.02
CA LYS A 65 1.90 8.66 2.67
C LYS A 65 1.95 9.61 3.88
N VAL A 66 1.37 9.19 5.00
CA VAL A 66 1.20 10.06 6.18
C VAL A 66 2.42 10.05 7.11
N VAL A 67 3.25 9.00 7.04
CA VAL A 67 4.49 8.83 7.79
C VAL A 67 5.56 8.26 6.84
N PRO A 68 6.21 9.09 6.01
CA PRO A 68 7.17 8.64 4.99
C PRO A 68 8.29 7.76 5.54
N ASP A 69 8.75 8.04 6.75
CA ASP A 69 9.85 7.33 7.40
C ASP A 69 9.41 6.10 8.21
N ALA A 70 8.12 5.71 8.16
CA ALA A 70 7.56 4.62 8.95
C ALA A 70 8.29 3.28 8.78
N PHE A 71 8.95 3.07 7.63
CA PHE A 71 9.69 1.85 7.31
C PHE A 71 11.20 2.07 7.18
N GLY A 72 11.70 3.30 7.38
CA GLY A 72 13.11 3.66 7.16
C GLY A 72 14.03 3.34 8.35
N ASN A 73 13.56 3.58 9.58
CA ASN A 73 14.37 3.43 10.80
C ASN A 73 14.09 2.13 11.56
N GLY A 74 13.33 1.21 10.97
CA GLY A 74 12.70 0.11 11.69
C GLY A 74 11.53 0.60 12.54
N ILE A 75 10.53 -0.26 12.73
CA ILE A 75 9.43 -0.01 13.66
C ILE A 75 9.89 -0.63 14.99
N GLU A 76 9.98 0.16 16.07
CA GLU A 76 10.35 -0.36 17.41
C GLU A 76 9.46 -1.55 17.84
N GLY A 77 8.22 -1.59 17.35
CA GLY A 77 7.37 -2.77 17.41
C GLY A 77 6.10 -2.62 16.58
N VAL A 78 5.76 -3.64 15.81
CA VAL A 78 4.44 -3.74 15.18
C VAL A 78 3.50 -4.38 16.20
N VAL A 79 2.46 -3.64 16.62
CA VAL A 79 1.53 -4.07 17.68
C VAL A 79 0.74 -5.32 17.27
N VAL A 80 0.51 -5.53 15.97
CA VAL A 80 -0.32 -6.64 15.47
C VAL A 80 0.33 -7.27 14.24
N HIS A 81 0.63 -8.58 14.32
CA HIS A 81 1.12 -9.38 13.20
C HIS A 81 0.03 -10.37 12.77
N PRO A 82 -0.87 -10.01 11.84
CA PRO A 82 -1.92 -10.92 11.40
C PRO A 82 -1.29 -12.14 10.72
N VAL A 83 -1.50 -13.31 11.32
CA VAL A 83 -1.08 -14.60 10.78
C VAL A 83 -2.19 -15.21 9.94
N LYS A 84 -1.81 -15.77 8.78
CA LYS A 84 -2.73 -16.58 7.97
C LYS A 84 -2.95 -17.91 8.67
N ILE A 85 -4.16 -18.13 9.19
CA ILE A 85 -4.56 -19.43 9.72
C ILE A 85 -5.23 -20.21 8.59
N THR A 86 -4.69 -21.37 8.26
CA THR A 86 -5.38 -22.36 7.43
C THR A 86 -6.04 -23.35 8.38
N LEU A 87 -7.37 -23.39 8.41
CA LEU A 87 -8.09 -24.41 9.15
C LEU A 87 -7.95 -25.74 8.41
N ALA A 88 -7.41 -26.75 9.09
CA ALA A 88 -7.47 -28.12 8.60
C ALA A 88 -8.90 -28.65 8.86
N ASN A 89 -9.50 -29.24 7.82
CA ASN A 89 -10.70 -30.06 7.98
C ASN A 89 -10.30 -31.47 8.44
#